data_AF-A0A267G2S8-F1
#
_entry.id   AF-A0A267G2S8-F1
#
_cell.length_a   1.000
_cell.length_b   1.000
_cell.length_c   1.000
_cell.angle_alpha   90.00
_cell.angle_beta   90.00
_cell.angle_gamma   90.00
#
_symmetry.space_group_name_H-M   'P 1'
#
loop_
_entity.id
_entity.type
_entity.pdbx_description
1 polymer ?
#
loop_
_entity_poly.entity_id
_entity_poly.type
_entity_poly.pdbx_seq_one_letter_code
_entity_poly.pdbx_strand_id
1 'polypeptide(L)'
;MNSVWISFCFSIMLLNNLKILGADGLRTSYLLYDVNYGEGFNLRRDVYIRFANLVRFLNLYQSQTKWTLVLPPWGQLYHWFNNRSLGQLPWSTFFDLPSLNLFVPVLEFDQFQAETNRSPISKVYYMESLPFTDGKWLERVEPRPCKGRHSYYYSSTHQHWFGWMYGYGERQPISEFSCLGVQAEAKTLVDFVVSLGPVRSVMFDRGESVIHGSYSEWSPEWWTARRSMVFSKRLRKLAAEFRQQYLSSTDVADGTVRPADWRRLRAAEGSAIGGPYLAAHLRRLDFLRAHPDATPSIGSAASQLIRLSRSLGLSTVFLATDDPEAESQLTEQLLKAGAADIRLVRFANSAAAESLTDGELAILDQIVGSHARHFVGSRASTFTYRLVEERSLLGFARSSSIGVFCKGVEDDCEPGTYWAPQYEPRFTLTGENSREEL
;
A
#
# COMPACT_ATOMS: atom_id res chain seq x y z
N MET A 1 22.03 -2.31 -59.85
CA MET A 1 21.89 -3.26 -58.72
C MET A 1 22.11 -2.63 -57.34
N ASN A 2 21.94 -1.30 -57.14
CA ASN A 2 22.17 -0.65 -55.83
C ASN A 2 20.96 0.13 -55.27
N SER A 3 19.78 0.03 -55.88
CA SER A 3 18.58 0.79 -55.47
C SER A 3 17.51 -0.05 -54.75
N VAL A 4 17.67 -1.38 -54.70
CA VAL A 4 16.68 -2.28 -54.06
C VAL A 4 17.00 -2.55 -52.58
N TRP A 5 18.27 -2.41 -52.17
CA TRP A 5 18.70 -2.67 -50.78
C TRP A 5 18.39 -1.52 -49.80
N ILE A 6 18.29 -0.28 -50.29
CA ILE A 6 17.99 0.89 -49.43
C ILE A 6 16.51 0.92 -48.99
N SER A 7 15.60 0.42 -49.85
CA SER A 7 14.16 0.37 -49.54
C SER A 7 13.80 -0.73 -48.52
N PHE A 8 14.60 -1.80 -48.46
CA PHE A 8 14.39 -2.90 -47.51
C PHE A 8 14.86 -2.55 -46.09
N CYS A 9 15.94 -1.77 -45.94
CA CYS A 9 16.38 -1.26 -44.63
C CYS A 9 15.42 -0.22 -44.04
N PHE A 10 14.81 0.64 -44.87
CA PHE A 10 13.83 1.62 -44.40
C PHE A 10 12.53 0.96 -43.92
N SER A 11 12.08 -0.11 -44.58
CA SER A 11 10.86 -0.83 -44.21
C SER A 11 11.01 -1.61 -42.89
N ILE A 12 12.20 -2.14 -42.59
CA ILE A 12 12.48 -2.83 -41.32
C ILE A 12 12.61 -1.84 -40.15
N MET A 13 13.16 -0.64 -40.36
CA MET A 13 13.20 0.43 -39.35
C MET A 13 11.80 0.97 -39.00
N LEU A 14 10.90 1.08 -39.98
CA LEU A 14 9.50 1.46 -39.75
C LEU A 14 8.71 0.37 -39.01
N LEU A 15 8.95 -0.91 -39.31
CA LEU A 15 8.29 -2.03 -38.62
C LEU A 15 8.73 -2.21 -37.17
N ASN A 16 9.97 -1.89 -36.82
CA ASN A 16 10.43 -1.90 -35.42
C ASN A 16 9.93 -0.69 -34.62
N ASN A 17 9.71 0.47 -35.25
CA ASN A 17 9.08 1.63 -34.61
C ASN A 17 7.56 1.47 -34.44
N LEU A 18 6.87 0.75 -35.33
CA LEU A 18 5.44 0.47 -35.19
C LEU A 18 5.09 -0.45 -34.01
N LYS A 19 6.00 -1.32 -33.56
CA LYS A 19 5.77 -2.20 -32.39
C LYS A 19 5.79 -1.48 -31.03
N ILE A 20 6.12 -0.19 -31.03
CA ILE A 20 6.27 0.62 -29.81
C ILE A 20 5.03 1.48 -29.55
N LEU A 21 4.20 1.71 -30.57
CA LEU A 21 3.00 2.53 -30.49
C LEU A 21 1.80 1.68 -30.04
N GLY A 22 1.14 2.09 -28.97
CA GLY A 22 -0.14 1.56 -28.53
C GLY A 22 -1.26 1.90 -29.52
N ALA A 23 -2.45 1.32 -29.30
CA ALA A 23 -3.63 1.57 -30.13
C ALA A 23 -4.05 3.05 -30.18
N ASP A 24 -3.57 3.87 -29.25
CA ASP A 24 -3.74 5.33 -29.15
C ASP A 24 -2.62 6.12 -29.89
N GLY A 25 -1.66 5.44 -30.52
CA GLY A 25 -0.51 6.07 -31.16
C GLY A 25 0.53 6.60 -30.17
N LEU A 26 0.44 6.26 -28.88
CA LEU A 26 1.44 6.63 -27.87
C LEU A 26 2.46 5.52 -27.68
N ARG A 27 3.69 5.89 -27.35
CA ARG A 27 4.68 4.89 -26.93
C ARG A 27 4.34 4.37 -25.54
N THR A 28 4.31 3.05 -25.36
CA THR A 28 4.17 2.47 -24.01
C THR A 28 5.54 2.33 -23.34
N SER A 29 5.65 2.89 -22.13
CA SER A 29 6.81 2.72 -21.25
C SER A 29 6.36 2.21 -19.87
N TYR A 30 7.20 1.42 -19.23
CA TYR A 30 6.89 0.74 -17.97
C TYR A 30 7.75 1.28 -16.85
N LEU A 31 7.12 1.63 -15.73
CA LEU A 31 7.82 1.98 -14.50
C LEU A 31 7.65 0.84 -13.51
N LEU A 32 8.76 0.34 -12.98
CA LEU A 32 8.79 -0.68 -11.93
C LEU A 32 9.45 -0.10 -10.68
N TYR A 33 9.19 -0.71 -9.52
CA TYR A 33 9.92 -0.39 -8.31
C TYR A 33 10.00 -1.59 -7.38
N ASP A 34 10.98 -1.60 -6.48
CA ASP A 34 10.99 -2.48 -5.30
C ASP A 34 11.38 -1.66 -4.06
N VAL A 35 11.21 -2.25 -2.90
CA VAL A 35 11.40 -1.64 -1.59
C VAL A 35 12.36 -2.51 -0.81
N ASN A 36 13.15 -1.89 0.08
CA ASN A 36 14.01 -2.61 1.02
C ASN A 36 13.33 -3.86 1.61
N TYR A 37 14.05 -4.99 1.61
CA TYR A 37 13.52 -6.30 1.99
C TYR A 37 12.89 -6.31 3.40
N GLY A 38 13.47 -5.54 4.33
CA GLY A 38 12.96 -5.43 5.70
C GLY A 38 11.62 -4.71 5.84
N GLU A 39 11.14 -4.03 4.80
CA GLU A 39 9.90 -3.24 4.89
C GLU A 39 8.64 -4.09 4.78
N GLY A 40 7.74 -3.88 5.73
CA GLY A 40 6.49 -4.60 5.84
C GLY A 40 5.41 -4.15 4.85
N PHE A 41 4.31 -4.91 4.83
CA PHE A 41 3.20 -4.75 3.89
C PHE A 41 2.62 -3.34 3.83
N ASN A 42 2.40 -2.70 4.99
CA ASN A 42 1.75 -1.39 5.04
C ASN A 42 2.68 -0.23 4.64
N LEU A 43 3.99 -0.31 4.87
CA LEU A 43 4.92 0.68 4.33
C LEU A 43 5.02 0.55 2.80
N ARG A 44 5.04 -0.67 2.26
CA ARG A 44 5.05 -0.91 0.80
C ARG A 44 3.82 -0.31 0.10
N ARG A 45 2.66 -0.33 0.76
CA ARG A 45 1.44 0.38 0.30
C ARG A 45 1.61 1.89 0.30
N ASP A 46 2.37 2.43 1.24
CA ASP A 46 2.70 3.86 1.25
C ASP A 46 3.67 4.23 0.12
N VAL A 47 4.67 3.38 -0.16
CA VAL A 47 5.59 3.55 -1.29
C VAL A 47 4.85 3.46 -2.63
N TYR A 48 3.82 2.62 -2.75
CA TYR A 48 2.95 2.60 -3.94
C TYR A 48 2.39 3.99 -4.26
N ILE A 49 1.91 4.73 -3.26
CA ILE A 49 1.35 6.08 -3.48
C ILE A 49 2.40 7.01 -4.10
N ARG A 50 3.66 6.91 -3.68
CA ARG A 50 4.78 7.72 -4.21
C ARG A 50 5.01 7.42 -5.69
N PHE A 51 5.09 6.14 -6.05
CA PHE A 51 5.34 5.72 -7.43
C PHE A 51 4.14 5.87 -8.36
N ALA A 52 2.93 5.70 -7.84
CA ALA A 52 1.71 5.98 -8.58
C ALA A 52 1.60 7.49 -8.90
N ASN A 53 1.97 8.36 -7.96
CA ASN A 53 2.08 9.80 -8.23
C ASN A 53 3.21 10.15 -9.22
N LEU A 54 4.36 9.47 -9.17
CA LEU A 54 5.40 9.61 -10.21
C LEU A 54 4.86 9.27 -11.60
N VAL A 55 4.18 8.14 -11.77
CA VAL A 55 3.58 7.74 -13.06
C VAL A 55 2.49 8.71 -13.50
N ARG A 56 1.66 9.18 -12.56
CA ARG A 56 0.69 10.25 -12.81
C ARG A 56 1.39 11.48 -13.38
N PHE A 57 2.43 11.99 -12.72
CA PHE A 57 3.13 13.18 -13.20
C PHE A 57 3.79 12.94 -14.57
N LEU A 58 4.46 11.81 -14.78
CA LEU A 58 5.03 11.45 -16.08
C LEU A 58 3.98 11.52 -17.21
N ASN A 59 2.77 10.99 -16.97
CA ASN A 59 1.67 11.03 -17.94
C ASN A 59 1.05 12.42 -18.12
N LEU A 60 1.29 13.37 -17.22
CA LEU A 60 0.90 14.77 -17.40
C LEU A 60 1.95 15.55 -18.22
N TYR A 61 3.24 15.22 -18.08
CA TYR A 61 4.34 15.94 -18.74
C TYR A 61 4.73 15.36 -20.11
N GLN A 62 4.64 14.04 -20.32
CA GLN A 62 5.05 13.39 -21.57
C GLN A 62 3.86 13.02 -22.45
N SER A 63 3.43 13.93 -23.32
CA SER A 63 2.27 13.71 -24.19
C SER A 63 2.45 12.63 -25.28
N GLN A 64 3.66 12.13 -25.50
CA GLN A 64 3.98 11.10 -26.52
C GLN A 64 4.21 9.71 -25.93
N THR A 65 4.30 9.59 -24.61
CA THR A 65 4.59 8.34 -23.91
C THR A 65 3.53 8.08 -22.85
N LYS A 66 2.92 6.90 -22.91
CA LYS A 66 2.04 6.39 -21.87
C LYS A 66 2.85 5.54 -20.91
N TRP A 67 3.04 6.06 -19.70
CA TRP A 67 3.66 5.33 -18.60
C TRP A 67 2.65 4.47 -17.87
N THR A 68 3.00 3.20 -17.71
CA THR A 68 2.24 2.21 -16.95
C THR A 68 3.06 1.76 -15.75
N LEU A 69 2.46 1.78 -14.57
CA LEU A 69 3.07 1.27 -13.35
C LEU A 69 2.95 -0.25 -13.32
N VAL A 70 4.08 -0.95 -13.32
CA VAL A 70 4.11 -2.40 -13.08
C VAL A 70 4.11 -2.65 -11.59
N LEU A 71 3.11 -3.39 -11.13
CA LEU A 71 2.88 -3.67 -9.72
C LEU A 71 3.88 -4.76 -9.25
N PRO A 72 4.70 -4.49 -8.22
CA PRO A 72 5.67 -5.47 -7.73
C PRO A 72 4.93 -6.63 -7.05
N PRO A 73 5.16 -7.89 -7.43
CA PRO A 73 4.55 -9.03 -6.76
C PRO A 73 4.84 -9.00 -5.26
N TRP A 74 3.84 -9.36 -4.47
CA TRP A 74 4.04 -9.52 -3.03
C TRP A 74 4.80 -10.82 -2.79
N GLY A 75 5.96 -10.74 -2.17
CA GLY A 75 6.78 -11.89 -1.80
C GLY A 75 6.75 -12.16 -0.30
N GLN A 76 7.70 -12.97 0.18
CA GLN A 76 7.86 -13.26 1.60
C GLN A 76 8.23 -11.98 2.38
N LEU A 77 7.23 -11.34 2.98
CA LEU A 77 7.42 -10.17 3.83
C LEU A 77 7.74 -10.58 5.28
N TYR A 78 8.36 -9.66 6.00
CA TYR A 78 8.47 -9.77 7.46
C TYR A 78 7.06 -9.89 8.07
N HIS A 79 6.85 -10.90 8.94
CA HIS A 79 5.56 -11.37 9.50
C HIS A 79 4.65 -12.21 8.60
N TRP A 80 5.09 -12.60 7.41
CA TRP A 80 4.37 -13.58 6.61
C TRP A 80 4.86 -14.98 6.98
N PHE A 81 4.22 -15.56 7.98
CA PHE A 81 4.63 -16.81 8.62
C PHE A 81 4.06 -18.06 7.95
N ASN A 82 2.93 -17.94 7.26
CA ASN A 82 2.24 -19.09 6.72
C ASN A 82 2.74 -19.44 5.31
N ASN A 83 2.71 -20.72 4.97
CA ASN A 83 3.27 -21.23 3.70
C ASN A 83 2.57 -20.67 2.44
N ARG A 84 1.33 -20.20 2.57
CA ARG A 84 0.56 -19.62 1.45
C ARG A 84 1.09 -18.24 1.06
N SER A 85 1.83 -17.61 1.96
CA SER A 85 2.47 -16.31 1.77
C SER A 85 3.87 -16.39 1.14
N LEU A 86 4.37 -17.58 0.77
CA LEU A 86 5.76 -17.78 0.30
C LEU A 86 5.98 -17.52 -1.20
N GLY A 87 4.92 -17.34 -1.99
CA GLY A 87 5.01 -17.15 -3.45
C GLY A 87 5.00 -15.69 -3.91
N GLN A 88 5.12 -15.47 -5.22
CA GLN A 88 4.85 -14.18 -5.87
C GLN A 88 3.34 -13.98 -6.00
N LEU A 89 2.73 -13.34 -5.01
CA LEU A 89 1.29 -13.08 -5.01
C LEU A 89 0.98 -11.81 -5.83
N PRO A 90 -0.02 -11.86 -6.73
CA PRO A 90 -0.44 -10.70 -7.51
C PRO A 90 -1.18 -9.70 -6.63
N TRP A 91 -1.20 -8.42 -7.04
CA TRP A 91 -1.94 -7.36 -6.35
C TRP A 91 -3.44 -7.61 -6.32
N SER A 92 -4.00 -8.25 -7.34
CA SER A 92 -5.41 -8.67 -7.42
C SER A 92 -5.87 -9.55 -6.26
N THR A 93 -4.94 -10.24 -5.57
CA THR A 93 -5.24 -10.94 -4.31
C THR A 93 -5.77 -9.98 -3.24
N PHE A 94 -5.19 -8.79 -3.17
CA PHE A 94 -5.33 -7.83 -2.06
C PHE A 94 -6.16 -6.60 -2.44
N PHE A 95 -6.05 -6.13 -3.67
CA PHE A 95 -6.62 -4.88 -4.16
C PHE A 95 -7.43 -5.08 -5.45
N ASP A 96 -8.39 -4.18 -5.66
CA ASP A 96 -9.19 -4.13 -6.89
C ASP A 96 -8.41 -3.37 -7.99
N LEU A 97 -7.82 -4.11 -8.93
CA LEU A 97 -7.05 -3.51 -10.02
C LEU A 97 -7.83 -2.51 -10.90
N PRO A 98 -9.13 -2.72 -11.21
CA PRO A 98 -9.92 -1.70 -11.89
C PRO A 98 -9.95 -0.37 -11.13
N SER A 99 -10.08 -0.40 -9.79
CA SER A 99 -10.01 0.80 -8.96
C SER A 99 -8.66 1.52 -9.05
N LEU A 100 -7.54 0.79 -9.01
CA LEU A 100 -6.20 1.37 -9.20
C LEU A 100 -6.07 2.01 -10.60
N ASN A 101 -6.59 1.34 -11.63
CA ASN A 101 -6.55 1.81 -13.03
C ASN A 101 -7.36 3.09 -13.29
N LEU A 102 -8.35 3.42 -12.44
CA LEU A 102 -9.03 4.71 -12.51
C LEU A 102 -8.14 5.89 -12.11
N PHE A 103 -7.01 5.65 -11.42
CA PHE A 103 -6.03 6.67 -11.07
C PHE A 103 -4.89 6.75 -12.09
N VAL A 104 -4.14 5.66 -12.25
CA VAL A 104 -3.02 5.54 -13.20
C VAL A 104 -3.06 4.17 -13.87
N PRO A 105 -2.55 4.03 -15.11
CA PRO A 105 -2.43 2.71 -15.73
C PRO A 105 -1.55 1.82 -14.86
N VAL A 106 -2.11 0.70 -14.40
CA VAL A 106 -1.38 -0.33 -13.64
C VAL A 106 -1.44 -1.67 -14.34
N LEU A 107 -0.38 -2.45 -14.18
CA LEU A 107 -0.23 -3.77 -14.78
C LEU A 107 0.41 -4.72 -13.78
N GLU A 108 -0.06 -5.96 -13.68
CA GLU A 108 0.63 -6.98 -12.87
C GLU A 108 1.98 -7.35 -13.52
N PHE A 109 2.93 -7.83 -12.72
CA PHE A 109 4.27 -8.14 -13.24
C PHE A 109 4.29 -9.28 -14.26
N ASP A 110 3.43 -10.30 -14.10
CA ASP A 110 3.30 -11.39 -15.05
C ASP A 110 2.72 -10.93 -16.40
N GLN A 111 1.77 -9.98 -16.36
CA GLN A 111 1.25 -9.31 -17.54
C GLN A 111 2.32 -8.45 -18.23
N PHE A 112 3.14 -7.72 -17.46
CA PHE A 112 4.31 -7.02 -18.00
C PHE A 112 5.28 -8.00 -18.69
N GLN A 113 5.56 -9.15 -18.08
CA GLN A 113 6.40 -10.18 -18.70
C GLN A 113 5.77 -10.72 -20.01
N ALA A 114 4.46 -10.90 -20.06
CA ALA A 114 3.76 -11.33 -21.26
C ALA A 114 3.81 -10.26 -22.37
N GLU A 115 3.44 -9.01 -22.07
CA GLU A 115 3.45 -7.88 -23.02
C GLU A 115 4.84 -7.57 -23.56
N THR A 116 5.87 -7.77 -22.73
CA THR A 116 7.25 -7.54 -23.15
C THR A 116 7.93 -8.76 -23.77
N ASN A 117 7.24 -9.90 -23.84
CA ASN A 117 7.84 -11.19 -24.19
C ASN A 117 9.11 -11.48 -23.37
N ARG A 118 9.04 -11.19 -22.06
CA ARG A 118 10.12 -11.34 -21.07
C ARG A 118 11.42 -10.63 -21.47
N SER A 119 11.30 -9.52 -22.20
CA SER A 119 12.46 -8.70 -22.54
C SER A 119 13.18 -8.23 -21.27
N PRO A 120 14.51 -8.02 -21.31
CA PRO A 120 15.23 -7.46 -20.18
C PRO A 120 14.64 -6.12 -19.71
N ILE A 121 14.67 -5.87 -18.40
CA ILE A 121 14.35 -4.53 -17.87
C ILE A 121 15.45 -3.59 -18.37
N SER A 122 15.06 -2.48 -19.02
CA SER A 122 16.03 -1.66 -19.78
C SER A 122 17.02 -0.97 -18.85
N LYS A 123 16.55 -0.34 -17.77
CA LYS A 123 17.41 0.33 -16.79
C LYS A 123 16.92 0.05 -15.37
N VAL A 124 17.83 -0.34 -14.48
CA VAL A 124 17.58 -0.46 -13.04
C VAL A 124 18.45 0.55 -12.31
N TYR A 125 17.81 1.38 -11.48
CA TYR A 125 18.45 2.32 -10.58
C TYR A 125 18.30 1.86 -9.13
N TYR A 126 19.43 1.55 -8.49
CA TYR A 126 19.46 1.25 -7.06
C TYR A 126 19.62 2.57 -6.28
N MET A 127 18.58 2.95 -5.54
CA MET A 127 18.57 4.25 -4.87
C MET A 127 19.33 4.24 -3.55
N GLU A 128 20.13 5.28 -3.32
CA GLU A 128 20.90 5.52 -2.11
C GLU A 128 20.63 6.93 -1.60
N SER A 129 20.28 7.08 -0.32
CA SER A 129 20.04 8.40 0.27
C SER A 129 21.26 9.30 0.18
N LEU A 130 21.06 10.55 -0.24
CA LEU A 130 22.10 11.58 -0.19
C LEU A 130 22.23 12.15 1.22
N PRO A 131 23.43 12.60 1.64
CA PRO A 131 23.60 13.35 2.86
C PRO A 131 23.05 14.77 2.72
N PHE A 132 22.62 15.36 3.84
CA PHE A 132 22.22 16.76 3.89
C PHE A 132 23.42 17.65 3.54
N THR A 133 23.16 18.76 2.85
CA THR A 133 24.22 19.73 2.51
C THR A 133 24.06 20.92 3.44
N ASP A 134 25.08 21.18 4.25
CA ASP A 134 25.06 22.26 5.26
C ASP A 134 23.84 22.20 6.19
N GLY A 135 23.44 20.99 6.59
CA GLY A 135 22.26 20.75 7.44
C GLY A 135 20.91 20.92 6.73
N LYS A 136 20.90 21.16 5.41
CA LYS A 136 19.68 21.31 4.62
C LYS A 136 19.38 20.07 3.79
N TRP A 137 18.10 19.71 3.74
CA TRP A 137 17.57 18.79 2.76
C TRP A 137 17.46 19.53 1.42
N LEU A 138 18.14 19.02 0.39
CA LEU A 138 18.18 19.62 -0.94
C LEU A 138 17.60 18.62 -1.93
N GLU A 139 16.51 19.02 -2.56
CA GLU A 139 15.84 18.17 -3.53
C GLU A 139 16.71 17.96 -4.77
N ARG A 140 17.21 16.74 -4.97
CA ARG A 140 18.07 16.37 -6.09
C ARG A 140 18.18 14.86 -6.29
N VAL A 141 18.53 14.52 -7.52
CA VAL A 141 18.79 13.16 -7.99
C VAL A 141 20.11 13.18 -8.76
N GLU A 142 21.07 12.34 -8.38
CA GLU A 142 22.40 12.31 -9.00
C GLU A 142 22.85 10.88 -9.33
N PRO A 143 23.19 10.55 -10.60
CA PRO A 143 23.87 9.31 -10.93
C PRO A 143 25.21 9.22 -10.19
N ARG A 144 25.50 8.06 -9.59
CA ARG A 144 26.72 7.89 -8.78
C ARG A 144 27.25 6.46 -8.81
N PRO A 145 28.54 6.24 -8.50
CA PRO A 145 29.04 4.92 -8.15
C PRO A 145 28.30 4.38 -6.93
N CYS A 146 27.97 3.09 -6.95
CA CYS A 146 27.34 2.39 -5.83
C CYS A 146 28.25 2.38 -4.61
N LYS A 147 27.74 2.83 -3.45
CA LYS A 147 28.49 2.86 -2.19
C LYS A 147 28.15 1.65 -1.30
N GLY A 148 26.91 1.18 -1.34
CA GLY A 148 26.41 0.09 -0.53
C GLY A 148 26.58 -1.30 -1.17
N ARG A 149 26.47 -2.35 -0.33
CA ARG A 149 26.26 -3.71 -0.85
C ARG A 149 24.86 -3.78 -1.47
N HIS A 150 24.80 -4.34 -2.66
CA HIS A 150 23.57 -4.63 -3.38
C HIS A 150 23.60 -6.06 -3.92
N SER A 151 22.44 -6.65 -4.17
CA SER A 151 22.31 -8.03 -4.66
C SER A 151 22.50 -8.17 -6.18
N TYR A 152 22.67 -7.06 -6.90
CA TYR A 152 22.86 -7.07 -8.35
C TYR A 152 24.26 -7.53 -8.76
N TYR A 153 24.34 -8.37 -9.79
CA TYR A 153 25.59 -8.86 -10.36
C TYR A 153 25.51 -8.93 -11.89
N TYR A 154 26.65 -8.77 -12.56
CA TYR A 154 26.75 -8.90 -14.00
C TYR A 154 27.23 -10.31 -14.37
N SER A 155 26.53 -10.95 -15.31
CA SER A 155 26.97 -12.23 -15.89
C SER A 155 27.66 -11.98 -17.22
N SER A 156 28.96 -12.29 -17.30
CA SER A 156 29.71 -12.22 -18.55
C SER A 156 29.19 -13.20 -19.61
N THR A 157 28.72 -14.37 -19.18
CA THR A 157 28.17 -15.41 -20.07
C THR A 157 26.89 -14.95 -20.76
N HIS A 158 25.97 -14.33 -20.02
CA HIS A 158 24.69 -13.89 -20.56
C HIS A 158 24.69 -12.44 -21.06
N GLN A 159 25.78 -11.70 -20.80
CA GLN A 159 25.92 -10.27 -21.11
C GLN A 159 24.77 -9.41 -20.55
N HIS A 160 24.31 -9.76 -19.35
CA HIS A 160 23.20 -9.12 -18.66
C HIS A 160 23.49 -8.96 -17.16
N TRP A 161 22.81 -7.99 -16.56
CA TRP A 161 22.70 -7.85 -15.12
C TRP A 161 21.56 -8.72 -14.59
N PHE A 162 21.71 -9.19 -13.36
CA PHE A 162 20.74 -9.98 -12.62
C PHE A 162 20.64 -9.50 -11.18
N GLY A 163 19.52 -9.81 -10.52
CA GLY A 163 19.26 -9.46 -9.13
C GLY A 163 18.07 -10.26 -8.60
N TRP A 164 17.55 -9.86 -7.44
CA TRP A 164 16.40 -10.55 -6.82
C TRP A 164 15.16 -10.60 -7.72
N MET A 165 14.81 -9.46 -8.33
CA MET A 165 13.70 -9.32 -9.28
C MET A 165 12.41 -10.01 -8.80
N TYR A 166 11.94 -9.68 -7.59
CA TYR A 166 10.73 -10.27 -6.98
C TYR A 166 10.75 -11.80 -6.86
N GLY A 167 11.94 -12.41 -6.78
CA GLY A 167 12.13 -13.86 -6.74
C GLY A 167 12.12 -14.54 -8.11
N TYR A 168 12.11 -13.77 -9.21
CA TYR A 168 12.32 -14.32 -10.55
C TYR A 168 13.80 -14.60 -10.83
N GLY A 169 14.72 -13.89 -10.19
CA GLY A 169 16.16 -14.10 -10.33
C GLY A 169 16.59 -13.97 -11.80
N GLU A 170 17.36 -14.96 -12.26
CA GLU A 170 17.87 -15.02 -13.63
C GLU A 170 16.80 -15.13 -14.72
N ARG A 171 15.54 -15.44 -14.35
CA ARG A 171 14.40 -15.45 -15.28
C ARG A 171 13.96 -14.05 -15.72
N GLN A 172 14.48 -13.00 -15.09
CA GLN A 172 14.26 -11.61 -15.49
C GLN A 172 15.60 -10.88 -15.62
N PRO A 173 16.21 -10.86 -16.82
CA PRO A 173 17.46 -10.14 -17.05
C PRO A 173 17.27 -8.62 -17.01
N ILE A 174 18.39 -7.92 -16.81
CA ILE A 174 18.50 -6.46 -16.81
C ILE A 174 19.55 -6.05 -17.84
N SER A 175 19.23 -5.04 -18.66
CA SER A 175 20.17 -4.50 -19.66
C SER A 175 21.23 -3.61 -19.00
N GLU A 176 20.81 -2.64 -18.21
CA GLU A 176 21.71 -1.69 -17.56
C GLU A 176 21.37 -1.52 -16.07
N PHE A 177 22.41 -1.50 -15.24
CA PHE A 177 22.31 -1.29 -13.80
C PHE A 177 23.18 -0.10 -13.38
N SER A 178 22.67 0.76 -12.50
CA SER A 178 23.41 1.89 -11.92
C SER A 178 22.86 2.27 -10.55
N CYS A 179 23.67 2.96 -9.74
CA CYS A 179 23.19 3.55 -8.50
C CYS A 179 22.79 5.02 -8.67
N LEU A 180 21.79 5.43 -7.90
CA LEU A 180 21.18 6.75 -7.97
C LEU A 180 21.13 7.37 -6.58
N GLY A 181 21.85 8.46 -6.39
CA GLY A 181 21.76 9.26 -5.19
C GLY A 181 20.44 10.03 -5.16
N VAL A 182 19.64 9.87 -4.10
CA VAL A 182 18.34 10.53 -3.97
C VAL A 182 18.19 11.32 -2.67
N GLN A 183 17.70 12.55 -2.82
CA GLN A 183 16.90 13.30 -1.85
C GLN A 183 15.76 13.89 -2.67
N ALA A 184 14.68 13.14 -2.86
CA ALA A 184 13.67 13.51 -3.83
C ALA A 184 12.27 13.11 -3.38
N GLU A 185 11.29 13.93 -3.75
CA GLU A 185 9.90 13.53 -3.84
C GLU A 185 9.56 13.05 -5.26
N ALA A 186 8.36 12.49 -5.44
CA ALA A 186 7.95 11.85 -6.69
C ALA A 186 8.08 12.76 -7.92
N LYS A 187 7.85 14.07 -7.77
CA LYS A 187 7.96 15.03 -8.88
C LYS A 187 9.40 15.22 -9.37
N THR A 188 10.39 15.25 -8.49
CA THR A 188 11.80 15.40 -8.92
C THR A 188 12.31 14.21 -9.70
N LEU A 189 11.77 13.00 -9.44
CA LEU A 189 12.07 11.84 -10.27
C LEU A 189 11.53 11.95 -11.70
N VAL A 190 10.52 12.79 -11.96
CA VAL A 190 9.97 12.99 -13.31
C VAL A 190 11.06 13.51 -14.24
N ASP A 191 11.75 14.59 -13.84
CA ASP A 191 12.79 15.21 -14.67
C ASP A 191 13.93 14.24 -14.96
N PHE A 192 14.31 13.45 -13.96
CA PHE A 192 15.29 12.39 -14.13
C PHE A 192 14.83 11.36 -15.18
N VAL A 193 13.62 10.81 -15.04
CA VAL A 193 13.07 9.81 -15.98
C VAL A 193 12.94 10.39 -17.40
N VAL A 194 12.51 11.64 -17.53
CA VAL A 194 12.43 12.35 -18.82
C VAL A 194 13.82 12.48 -19.46
N SER A 195 14.85 12.79 -18.66
CA SER A 195 16.23 12.95 -19.13
C SER A 195 16.86 11.67 -19.68
N LEU A 196 16.32 10.49 -19.32
CA LEU A 196 16.76 9.20 -19.88
C LEU A 196 16.42 9.05 -21.36
N GLY A 197 15.55 9.92 -21.88
CA GLY A 197 15.07 9.87 -23.25
C GLY A 197 14.22 8.61 -23.50
N PRO A 198 14.15 8.15 -24.77
CA PRO A 198 13.33 7.03 -25.15
C PRO A 198 13.65 5.67 -24.47
N VAL A 199 13.05 5.36 -23.32
CA VAL A 199 13.24 4.06 -22.61
C VAL A 199 11.96 3.20 -22.57
N ARG A 200 12.10 1.87 -22.69
CA ARG A 200 10.97 0.93 -22.62
C ARG A 200 10.57 0.59 -21.18
N SER A 201 11.53 0.30 -20.31
CA SER A 201 11.27 0.02 -18.90
C SER A 201 12.34 0.56 -17.96
N VAL A 202 11.92 1.19 -16.87
CA VAL A 202 12.80 1.70 -15.82
C VAL A 202 12.33 1.17 -14.48
N MET A 203 13.26 0.60 -13.71
CA MET A 203 13.01 0.12 -12.36
C MET A 203 13.78 0.95 -11.33
N PHE A 204 13.11 1.36 -10.26
CA PHE A 204 13.73 1.98 -9.09
C PHE A 204 13.70 1.02 -7.90
N ASP A 205 14.86 0.48 -7.54
CA ASP A 205 15.02 -0.28 -6.30
C ASP A 205 15.27 0.68 -5.13
N ARG A 206 14.98 0.24 -3.91
CA ARG A 206 15.03 1.06 -2.68
C ARG A 206 14.04 2.23 -2.72
N GLY A 207 12.85 1.95 -3.27
CA GLY A 207 11.72 2.85 -3.46
C GLY A 207 11.36 3.70 -2.25
N GLU A 208 11.60 3.19 -1.03
CA GLU A 208 11.37 3.92 0.22
C GLU A 208 12.20 5.20 0.37
N SER A 209 13.29 5.34 -0.38
CA SER A 209 14.17 6.51 -0.34
C SER A 209 13.55 7.75 -0.98
N VAL A 210 12.51 7.58 -1.80
CA VAL A 210 11.67 8.68 -2.31
C VAL A 210 10.70 9.07 -1.20
N ILE A 211 10.58 10.35 -0.86
CA ILE A 211 9.61 10.81 0.15
C ILE A 211 8.34 11.34 -0.52
N HIS A 212 7.25 11.50 0.25
CA HIS A 212 6.04 12.16 -0.26
C HIS A 212 6.24 13.67 -0.44
N GLY A 213 6.95 14.33 0.49
CA GLY A 213 7.26 15.76 0.42
C GLY A 213 5.99 16.61 0.33
N SER A 214 5.89 17.40 -0.72
CA SER A 214 4.73 18.25 -1.02
C SER A 214 3.45 17.46 -1.26
N TYR A 215 3.56 16.18 -1.62
CA TYR A 215 2.46 15.28 -1.99
C TYR A 215 2.13 14.25 -0.89
N SER A 216 2.18 14.69 0.37
CA SER A 216 1.86 13.86 1.56
C SER A 216 0.37 13.94 1.94
N GLU A 217 -0.02 13.45 3.12
CA GLU A 217 -1.40 13.29 3.58
C GLU A 217 -2.22 14.59 3.68
N TRP A 218 -1.56 15.76 3.59
CA TRP A 218 -2.21 17.07 3.49
C TRP A 218 -2.55 17.48 2.04
N SER A 219 -2.11 16.71 1.04
CA SER A 219 -2.31 17.00 -0.38
C SER A 219 -3.46 16.19 -0.97
N PRO A 220 -4.19 16.75 -1.94
CA PRO A 220 -5.25 16.01 -2.62
C PRO A 220 -4.67 14.91 -3.55
N GLU A 221 -3.43 15.05 -4.05
CA GLU A 221 -2.70 14.03 -4.82
C GLU A 221 -2.48 12.74 -4.04
N TRP A 222 -2.10 12.84 -2.77
CA TRP A 222 -1.94 11.69 -1.90
C TRP A 222 -3.28 10.97 -1.70
N TRP A 223 -4.33 11.73 -1.40
CA TRP A 223 -5.67 11.16 -1.16
C TRP A 223 -6.29 10.53 -2.39
N THR A 224 -6.05 11.07 -3.60
CA THR A 224 -6.46 10.44 -4.85
C THR A 224 -5.83 9.06 -5.02
N ALA A 225 -4.52 8.95 -4.83
CA ALA A 225 -3.82 7.67 -4.88
C ALA A 225 -4.30 6.74 -3.75
N ARG A 226 -4.49 7.24 -2.53
CA ARG A 226 -4.94 6.44 -1.39
C ARG A 226 -6.36 5.90 -1.57
N ARG A 227 -7.26 6.69 -2.15
CA ARG A 227 -8.66 6.30 -2.44
C ARG A 227 -8.76 5.23 -3.52
N SER A 228 -7.84 5.22 -4.49
CA SER A 228 -7.82 4.21 -5.55
C SER A 228 -7.45 2.81 -5.06
N MET A 229 -6.74 2.71 -3.92
CA MET A 229 -6.37 1.46 -3.26
C MET A 229 -7.55 0.78 -2.55
N VAL A 230 -8.60 0.46 -3.31
CA VAL A 230 -9.76 -0.29 -2.83
C VAL A 230 -9.37 -1.76 -2.66
N PHE A 231 -9.68 -2.36 -1.50
CA PHE A 231 -9.43 -3.78 -1.27
C PHE A 231 -10.21 -4.68 -2.23
N SER A 232 -9.69 -5.87 -2.50
CA SER A 232 -10.28 -6.81 -3.46
C SER A 232 -11.73 -7.15 -3.09
N LYS A 233 -12.58 -7.37 -4.11
CA LYS A 233 -14.00 -7.71 -3.93
C LYS A 233 -14.20 -8.90 -2.98
N ARG A 234 -13.32 -9.91 -3.10
CA ARG A 234 -13.32 -11.12 -2.28
C ARG A 234 -13.12 -10.79 -0.80
N LEU A 235 -12.09 -10.01 -0.45
CA LEU A 235 -11.78 -9.68 0.94
C LEU A 235 -12.87 -8.78 1.55
N ARG A 236 -13.41 -7.83 0.77
CA ARG A 236 -14.55 -7.01 1.24
C ARG A 236 -15.79 -7.86 1.53
N LYS A 237 -16.08 -8.85 0.69
CA LYS A 237 -17.19 -9.79 0.91
C LYS A 237 -16.98 -10.60 2.19
N LEU A 238 -15.81 -11.21 2.36
CA LEU A 238 -15.48 -11.99 3.57
C LEU A 238 -15.56 -11.15 4.85
N ALA A 239 -15.06 -9.90 4.82
CA ALA A 239 -15.16 -8.99 5.96
C ALA A 239 -16.62 -8.60 6.27
N ALA A 240 -17.45 -8.39 5.26
CA ALA A 240 -18.87 -8.08 5.44
C ALA A 240 -19.63 -9.26 6.06
N GLU A 241 -19.38 -10.49 5.57
CA GLU A 241 -19.94 -11.72 6.14
C GLU A 241 -19.52 -11.91 7.61
N PHE A 242 -18.23 -11.71 7.91
CA PHE A 242 -17.72 -11.78 9.27
C PHE A 242 -18.34 -10.73 10.19
N ARG A 243 -18.43 -9.48 9.76
CA ARG A 243 -19.06 -8.39 10.52
C ARG A 243 -20.53 -8.67 10.81
N GLN A 244 -21.26 -9.16 9.82
CA GLN A 244 -22.67 -9.52 9.99
C GLN A 244 -22.83 -10.65 11.01
N GLN A 245 -22.05 -11.73 10.85
CA GLN A 245 -22.17 -12.94 11.67
C GLN A 245 -21.69 -12.75 13.11
N TYR A 246 -20.56 -12.08 13.32
CA TYR A 246 -19.89 -12.07 14.62
C TYR A 246 -19.97 -10.74 15.36
N LEU A 247 -20.32 -9.65 14.68
CA LEU A 247 -20.23 -8.29 15.21
C LEU A 247 -21.53 -7.48 15.09
N SER A 248 -22.62 -8.09 14.59
CA SER A 248 -23.92 -7.43 14.37
C SER A 248 -23.78 -6.12 13.57
N SER A 249 -22.96 -6.15 12.52
CA SER A 249 -22.49 -4.95 11.82
C SER A 249 -22.70 -5.10 10.31
N THR A 250 -23.27 -4.07 9.67
CA THR A 250 -23.51 -4.01 8.22
C THR A 250 -23.34 -2.59 7.72
N ASP A 251 -22.89 -2.40 6.47
CA ASP A 251 -22.59 -1.05 5.95
C ASP A 251 -23.79 -0.10 5.99
N VAL A 252 -25.00 -0.62 5.78
CA VAL A 252 -26.25 0.16 5.82
C VAL A 252 -26.57 0.62 7.25
N ALA A 253 -26.56 -0.29 8.22
CA ALA A 253 -26.85 0.05 9.61
C ALA A 253 -25.76 0.95 10.23
N ASP A 254 -24.52 0.79 9.76
CA ASP A 254 -23.34 1.45 10.33
C ASP A 254 -23.04 2.79 9.65
N GLY A 255 -23.75 3.15 8.57
CA GLY A 255 -23.50 4.38 7.80
C GLY A 255 -22.15 4.38 7.08
N THR A 256 -21.71 3.22 6.60
CA THR A 256 -20.36 3.00 6.02
C THR A 256 -20.41 2.48 4.58
N VAL A 257 -21.52 2.67 3.88
CA VAL A 257 -21.70 2.26 2.48
C VAL A 257 -20.64 2.91 1.59
N ARG A 258 -19.83 2.08 0.92
CA ARG A 258 -18.84 2.52 -0.06
C ARG A 258 -19.41 2.41 -1.49
N PRO A 259 -19.34 3.47 -2.32
CA PRO A 259 -19.72 3.37 -3.72
C PRO A 259 -18.75 2.48 -4.50
N ALA A 260 -19.25 1.83 -5.56
CA ALA A 260 -18.43 0.97 -6.42
C ALA A 260 -17.28 1.74 -7.09
N ASP A 261 -17.56 2.95 -7.58
CA ASP A 261 -16.55 3.88 -8.06
C ASP A 261 -16.03 4.74 -6.90
N TRP A 262 -14.77 4.53 -6.51
CA TRP A 262 -14.14 5.26 -5.41
C TRP A 262 -14.10 6.77 -5.63
N ARG A 263 -14.18 7.25 -6.88
CA ARG A 263 -14.21 8.68 -7.19
C ARG A 263 -15.48 9.37 -6.68
N ARG A 264 -16.53 8.60 -6.38
CA ARG A 264 -17.77 9.04 -5.72
C ARG A 264 -17.69 9.00 -4.18
N LEU A 265 -16.66 8.38 -3.59
CA LEU A 265 -16.50 8.28 -2.14
C LEU A 265 -16.14 9.65 -1.55
N ARG A 266 -17.12 10.29 -0.91
CA ARG A 266 -17.02 11.61 -0.25
C ARG A 266 -17.88 11.64 1.03
N ALA A 267 -17.57 10.75 1.97
CA ALA A 267 -18.26 10.74 3.24
C ALA A 267 -17.88 12.00 4.05
N ALA A 268 -18.87 12.65 4.66
CA ALA A 268 -18.62 13.78 5.54
C ALA A 268 -18.04 13.26 6.86
N GLU A 269 -17.10 13.99 7.46
CA GLU A 269 -16.61 13.61 8.79
C GLU A 269 -17.77 13.56 9.79
N GLY A 270 -17.87 12.45 10.52
CA GLY A 270 -18.96 12.19 11.46
C GLY A 270 -20.23 11.60 10.84
N SER A 271 -20.27 11.34 9.52
CA SER A 271 -21.43 10.67 8.91
C SER A 271 -21.48 9.17 9.20
N ALA A 272 -20.34 8.53 9.46
CA ALA A 272 -20.29 7.11 9.81
C ALA A 272 -20.51 6.88 11.31
N ILE A 273 -21.33 5.86 11.62
CA ILE A 273 -21.65 5.45 12.99
C ILE A 273 -20.74 4.29 13.41
N GLY A 274 -20.57 3.30 12.54
CA GLY A 274 -19.85 2.06 12.82
C GLY A 274 -20.65 1.01 13.58
N GLY A 275 -20.25 -0.25 13.39
CA GLY A 275 -20.88 -1.40 14.01
C GLY A 275 -20.73 -1.39 15.54
N PRO A 276 -21.59 -2.09 16.28
CA PRO A 276 -21.66 -2.04 17.74
C PRO A 276 -20.52 -2.82 18.44
N TYR A 277 -19.27 -2.50 18.11
CA TYR A 277 -18.06 -3.08 18.69
C TYR A 277 -16.92 -2.05 18.73
N LEU A 278 -15.97 -2.27 19.64
CA LEU A 278 -14.68 -1.58 19.70
C LEU A 278 -13.68 -2.35 18.84
N ALA A 279 -12.89 -1.68 18.01
CA ALA A 279 -11.73 -2.30 17.37
C ALA A 279 -10.44 -1.93 18.11
N ALA A 280 -9.61 -2.93 18.35
CA ALA A 280 -8.31 -2.80 18.99
C ALA A 280 -7.23 -3.36 18.07
N HIS A 281 -6.28 -2.52 17.67
CA HIS A 281 -5.06 -2.98 17.02
C HIS A 281 -3.89 -2.97 18.00
N LEU A 282 -3.49 -4.17 18.44
CA LEU A 282 -2.43 -4.38 19.42
C LEU A 282 -1.21 -5.01 18.73
N ARG A 283 -0.25 -4.17 18.37
CA ARG A 283 1.02 -4.55 17.75
C ARG A 283 2.05 -4.86 18.83
N ARG A 284 2.65 -6.04 18.80
CA ARG A 284 3.52 -6.51 19.89
C ARG A 284 4.89 -7.00 19.44
N LEU A 285 4.99 -8.14 18.78
CA LEU A 285 6.23 -8.94 18.60
C LEU A 285 7.56 -8.15 18.61
N ASP A 286 7.98 -7.63 17.45
CA ASP A 286 9.15 -6.78 17.28
C ASP A 286 9.00 -5.41 17.97
N PHE A 287 7.76 -4.91 18.08
CA PHE A 287 7.44 -3.64 18.74
C PHE A 287 7.80 -3.61 20.22
N LEU A 288 7.75 -4.73 20.93
CA LEU A 288 8.19 -4.84 22.32
C LEU A 288 9.66 -4.46 22.49
N ARG A 289 10.48 -4.68 21.46
CA ARG A 289 11.90 -4.30 21.43
C ARG A 289 12.15 -2.95 20.77
N ALA A 290 11.45 -2.65 19.66
CA ALA A 290 11.67 -1.44 18.88
C ALA A 290 11.00 -0.19 19.49
N HIS A 291 9.89 -0.37 20.21
CA HIS A 291 9.07 0.70 20.80
C HIS A 291 8.68 0.36 22.26
N PRO A 292 9.64 0.07 23.15
CA PRO A 292 9.34 -0.38 24.51
C PRO A 292 8.55 0.67 25.31
N ASP A 293 8.79 1.96 25.07
CA ASP A 293 8.15 3.06 25.81
C ASP A 293 6.74 3.39 25.33
N ALA A 294 6.33 2.90 24.15
CA ALA A 294 5.00 3.11 23.60
C ALA A 294 4.12 1.85 23.64
N THR A 295 4.71 0.67 23.83
CA THR A 295 3.97 -0.61 23.77
C THR A 295 3.46 -1.01 25.16
N PRO A 296 2.13 -1.14 25.37
CA PRO A 296 1.57 -1.52 26.67
C PRO A 296 1.90 -2.95 27.07
N SER A 297 1.89 -3.22 28.37
CA SER A 297 1.76 -4.59 28.88
C SER A 297 0.35 -5.13 28.57
N ILE A 298 0.16 -6.46 28.60
CA ILE A 298 -1.18 -7.06 28.41
C ILE A 298 -2.16 -6.55 29.48
N GLY A 299 -1.74 -6.45 30.74
CA GLY A 299 -2.59 -5.93 31.82
C GLY A 299 -2.99 -4.46 31.61
N SER A 300 -2.06 -3.62 31.12
CA SER A 300 -2.35 -2.22 30.77
C SER A 300 -3.34 -2.14 29.60
N ALA A 301 -3.11 -2.91 28.55
CA ALA A 301 -4.01 -2.98 27.39
C ALA A 301 -5.42 -3.46 27.80
N ALA A 302 -5.52 -4.51 28.60
CA ALA A 302 -6.81 -5.01 29.11
C ALA A 302 -7.55 -3.94 29.93
N SER A 303 -6.85 -3.24 30.82
CA SER A 303 -7.44 -2.17 31.63
C SER A 303 -7.97 -1.01 30.76
N GLN A 304 -7.23 -0.63 29.72
CA GLN A 304 -7.66 0.39 28.75
C GLN A 304 -8.87 -0.09 27.94
N LEU A 305 -8.90 -1.36 27.51
CA LEU A 305 -10.06 -1.95 26.83
C LEU A 305 -11.30 -1.96 27.71
N ILE A 306 -11.18 -2.31 28.99
CA ILE A 306 -12.30 -2.26 29.95
C ILE A 306 -12.85 -0.84 30.04
N ARG A 307 -11.98 0.14 30.27
CA ARG A 307 -12.39 1.56 30.39
C ARG A 307 -13.15 2.02 29.15
N LEU A 308 -12.58 1.80 27.96
CA LEU A 308 -13.19 2.20 26.70
C LEU A 308 -14.54 1.49 26.49
N SER A 309 -14.58 0.17 26.67
CA SER A 309 -15.79 -0.65 26.53
C SER A 309 -16.92 -0.16 27.42
N ARG A 310 -16.64 0.12 28.70
CA ARG A 310 -17.65 0.65 29.65
C ARG A 310 -18.11 2.06 29.27
N SER A 311 -17.17 2.95 28.94
CA SER A 311 -17.50 4.35 28.60
C SER A 311 -18.35 4.46 27.33
N LEU A 312 -18.18 3.52 26.38
CA LEU A 312 -18.88 3.51 25.11
C LEU A 312 -20.10 2.58 25.10
N GLY A 313 -20.33 1.82 26.17
CA GLY A 313 -21.39 0.80 26.23
C GLY A 313 -21.21 -0.34 25.23
N LEU A 314 -19.97 -0.73 24.93
CA LEU A 314 -19.61 -1.76 23.95
C LEU A 314 -19.10 -3.01 24.66
N SER A 315 -19.78 -4.15 24.49
CA SER A 315 -19.38 -5.43 25.09
C SER A 315 -18.58 -6.34 24.17
N THR A 316 -18.41 -5.97 22.90
CA THR A 316 -17.62 -6.74 21.93
C THR A 316 -16.39 -5.94 21.51
N VAL A 317 -15.22 -6.57 21.56
CA VAL A 317 -13.95 -6.02 21.08
C VAL A 317 -13.42 -6.90 19.95
N PHE A 318 -13.31 -6.33 18.75
CA PHE A 318 -12.57 -6.93 17.66
C PHE A 318 -11.06 -6.67 17.85
N LEU A 319 -10.25 -7.73 17.92
CA LEU A 319 -8.82 -7.66 18.17
C LEU A 319 -8.03 -8.00 16.89
N ALA A 320 -7.30 -7.01 16.37
CA ALA A 320 -6.27 -7.19 15.36
C ALA A 320 -4.89 -7.21 16.05
N THR A 321 -4.16 -8.30 15.93
CA THR A 321 -2.85 -8.44 16.61
C THR A 321 -1.96 -9.45 15.88
N ASP A 322 -0.67 -9.15 15.87
CA ASP A 322 0.39 -10.01 15.35
C ASP A 322 0.88 -11.05 16.36
N ASP A 323 0.46 -10.95 17.62
CA ASP A 323 0.82 -11.88 18.68
C ASP A 323 -0.26 -12.97 18.80
N PRO A 324 0.06 -14.25 18.52
CA PRO A 324 -0.93 -15.33 18.58
C PRO A 324 -1.47 -15.53 20.01
N GLU A 325 -0.68 -15.23 21.04
CA GLU A 325 -1.05 -15.43 22.46
C GLU A 325 -1.78 -14.23 23.07
N ALA A 326 -1.86 -13.08 22.38
CA ALA A 326 -2.43 -11.88 22.97
C ALA A 326 -3.92 -12.04 23.33
N GLU A 327 -4.69 -12.83 22.57
CA GLU A 327 -6.11 -13.05 22.87
C GLU A 327 -6.33 -13.82 24.17
N SER A 328 -5.62 -14.94 24.36
CA SER A 328 -5.72 -15.77 25.56
C SER A 328 -5.26 -14.98 26.79
N GLN A 329 -4.15 -14.26 26.66
CA GLN A 329 -3.60 -13.43 27.73
C GLN A 329 -4.51 -12.26 28.08
N LEU A 330 -5.10 -11.56 27.09
CA LEU A 330 -6.07 -10.49 27.34
C LEU A 330 -7.33 -11.05 28.00
N THR A 331 -7.83 -12.20 27.54
CA THR A 331 -9.00 -12.87 28.13
C THR A 331 -8.76 -13.17 29.62
N GLU A 332 -7.59 -13.70 29.96
CA GLU A 332 -7.21 -13.95 31.37
C GLU A 332 -7.23 -12.66 32.20
N GLN A 333 -6.69 -11.56 31.68
CA GLN A 333 -6.71 -10.27 32.37
C GLN A 333 -8.13 -9.71 32.52
N LEU A 334 -8.98 -9.82 31.50
CA LEU A 334 -10.38 -9.39 31.56
C LEU A 334 -11.16 -10.17 32.63
N LEU A 335 -10.95 -11.50 32.71
CA LEU A 335 -11.56 -12.34 33.73
C LEU A 335 -11.10 -11.96 35.15
N LYS A 336 -9.79 -11.77 35.34
CA LYS A 336 -9.22 -11.31 36.63
C LYS A 336 -9.79 -9.97 37.09
N ALA A 337 -10.08 -9.08 36.15
CA ALA A 337 -10.66 -7.77 36.41
C ALA A 337 -12.19 -7.77 36.55
N GLY A 338 -12.85 -8.94 36.51
CA GLY A 338 -14.32 -9.04 36.61
C GLY A 338 -15.08 -8.53 35.39
N ALA A 339 -14.43 -8.46 34.22
CA ALA A 339 -15.00 -7.96 32.96
C ALA A 339 -15.31 -9.09 31.97
N ALA A 340 -15.85 -10.21 32.47
CA ALA A 340 -16.16 -11.41 31.67
C ALA A 340 -17.24 -11.19 30.60
N ASP A 341 -18.02 -10.11 30.71
CA ASP A 341 -19.01 -9.70 29.70
C ASP A 341 -18.38 -9.06 28.46
N ILE A 342 -17.10 -8.69 28.50
CA ILE A 342 -16.37 -8.18 27.33
C ILE A 342 -15.87 -9.37 26.51
N ARG A 343 -16.45 -9.55 25.32
CA ARG A 343 -16.10 -10.62 24.37
C ARG A 343 -15.03 -10.15 23.39
N LEU A 344 -13.90 -10.85 23.36
CA LEU A 344 -12.88 -10.68 22.33
C LEU A 344 -13.24 -11.50 21.08
N VAL A 345 -12.99 -10.92 19.91
CA VAL A 345 -13.29 -11.54 18.61
C VAL A 345 -12.13 -11.27 17.65
N ARG A 346 -11.66 -12.31 16.96
CA ARG A 346 -10.60 -12.20 15.92
C ARG A 346 -11.06 -12.82 14.61
N PHE A 347 -10.62 -12.24 13.49
CA PHE A 347 -10.87 -12.84 12.20
C PHE A 347 -10.12 -14.17 12.05
N ALA A 348 -8.90 -14.24 12.58
CA ALA A 348 -8.05 -15.44 12.53
C ALA A 348 -8.70 -16.71 13.11
N ASN A 349 -9.72 -16.56 13.97
CA ASN A 349 -10.45 -17.68 14.58
C ASN A 349 -11.66 -18.13 13.76
N SER A 350 -11.93 -17.50 12.60
CA SER A 350 -13.00 -17.90 11.69
C SER A 350 -12.55 -19.04 10.77
N ALA A 351 -13.49 -19.88 10.34
CA ALA A 351 -13.20 -20.97 9.40
C ALA A 351 -12.62 -20.46 8.07
N ALA A 352 -12.98 -19.24 7.64
CA ALA A 352 -12.44 -18.64 6.43
C ALA A 352 -10.92 -18.42 6.50
N ALA A 353 -10.38 -18.16 7.71
CA ALA A 353 -8.97 -17.83 7.93
C ALA A 353 -8.00 -18.95 7.50
N GLU A 354 -8.43 -20.22 7.59
CA GLU A 354 -7.60 -21.38 7.26
C GLU A 354 -7.08 -21.38 5.81
N SER A 355 -7.80 -20.73 4.90
CA SER A 355 -7.48 -20.69 3.47
C SER A 355 -6.71 -19.44 3.04
N LEU A 356 -6.45 -18.51 3.95
CA LEU A 356 -5.95 -17.17 3.63
C LEU A 356 -4.44 -17.05 3.83
N THR A 357 -3.85 -16.13 3.06
CA THR A 357 -2.48 -15.67 3.28
C THR A 357 -2.42 -14.66 4.44
N ASP A 358 -1.24 -14.40 5.00
CA ASP A 358 -1.09 -13.45 6.12
C ASP A 358 -1.42 -12.02 5.68
N GLY A 359 -1.13 -11.66 4.43
CA GLY A 359 -1.53 -10.37 3.87
C GLY A 359 -3.04 -10.21 3.73
N GLU A 360 -3.75 -11.29 3.41
CA GLU A 360 -5.22 -11.26 3.33
C GLU A 360 -5.85 -11.14 4.71
N LEU A 361 -5.34 -11.87 5.69
CA LEU A 361 -5.74 -11.72 7.09
C LEU A 361 -5.49 -10.30 7.59
N ALA A 362 -4.32 -9.73 7.29
CA ALA A 362 -3.99 -8.35 7.63
C ALA A 362 -4.98 -7.34 7.02
N ILE A 363 -5.40 -7.53 5.76
CA ILE A 363 -6.41 -6.68 5.14
C ILE A 363 -7.78 -6.88 5.78
N LEU A 364 -8.17 -8.10 6.10
CA LEU A 364 -9.44 -8.38 6.75
C LEU A 364 -9.51 -7.74 8.14
N ASP A 365 -8.43 -7.82 8.91
CA ASP A 365 -8.29 -7.10 10.17
C ASP A 365 -8.41 -5.57 9.99
N GLN A 366 -7.89 -5.01 8.90
CA GLN A 366 -8.06 -3.59 8.59
C GLN A 366 -9.48 -3.24 8.15
N ILE A 367 -10.13 -4.06 7.33
CA ILE A 367 -11.51 -3.82 6.91
C ILE A 367 -12.43 -3.92 8.13
N VAL A 368 -12.36 -5.01 8.89
CA VAL A 368 -13.21 -5.19 10.08
C VAL A 368 -12.88 -4.14 11.14
N GLY A 369 -11.61 -3.85 11.39
CA GLY A 369 -11.21 -2.83 12.37
C GLY A 369 -11.68 -1.42 12.00
N SER A 370 -11.65 -1.05 10.72
CA SER A 370 -12.05 0.29 10.27
C SER A 370 -13.55 0.55 10.37
N HIS A 371 -14.39 -0.48 10.49
CA HIS A 371 -15.85 -0.33 10.58
C HIS A 371 -16.40 -0.32 12.01
N ALA A 372 -15.54 -0.38 13.02
CA ALA A 372 -15.94 -0.32 14.42
C ALA A 372 -16.49 1.06 14.80
N ARG A 373 -17.39 1.11 15.79
CA ARG A 373 -17.89 2.38 16.37
C ARG A 373 -16.76 3.23 16.92
N HIS A 374 -15.77 2.58 17.53
CA HIS A 374 -14.58 3.22 18.06
C HIS A 374 -13.35 2.37 17.76
N PHE A 375 -12.21 3.02 17.58
CA PHE A 375 -10.94 2.36 17.29
C PHE A 375 -9.84 2.84 18.24
N VAL A 376 -9.05 1.88 18.75
CA VAL A 376 -7.81 2.12 19.48
C VAL A 376 -6.68 1.33 18.82
N GLY A 377 -5.59 2.01 18.48
CA GLY A 377 -4.46 1.44 17.76
C GLY A 377 -3.17 1.38 18.56
N SER A 378 -2.10 0.92 17.90
CA SER A 378 -0.74 0.98 18.43
C SER A 378 0.01 2.17 17.84
N ARG A 379 0.69 2.95 18.70
CA ARG A 379 1.47 4.13 18.29
C ARG A 379 2.61 3.72 17.35
N ALA A 380 2.93 4.59 16.39
CA ALA A 380 3.98 4.39 15.38
C ALA A 380 3.78 3.20 14.41
N SER A 381 2.67 2.47 14.49
CA SER A 381 2.42 1.35 13.57
C SER A 381 1.79 1.82 12.25
N THR A 382 2.45 1.48 11.14
CA THR A 382 1.90 1.71 9.79
C THR A 382 0.61 0.92 9.56
N PHE A 383 0.39 -0.19 10.26
CA PHE A 383 -0.89 -0.91 10.24
C PHE A 383 -2.01 -0.05 10.86
N THR A 384 -1.76 0.60 12.00
CA THR A 384 -2.68 1.57 12.61
C THR A 384 -2.97 2.72 11.65
N TYR A 385 -1.95 3.28 10.98
CA TYR A 385 -2.15 4.41 10.07
C TYR A 385 -3.11 4.07 8.92
N ARG A 386 -2.94 2.90 8.28
CA ARG A 386 -3.84 2.46 7.21
C ARG A 386 -5.29 2.27 7.69
N LEU A 387 -5.50 1.86 8.94
CA LEU A 387 -6.82 1.80 9.59
C LEU A 387 -7.43 3.20 9.78
N VAL A 388 -6.67 4.15 10.32
CA VAL A 388 -7.14 5.54 10.51
C VAL A 388 -7.51 6.18 9.17
N GLU A 389 -6.73 5.93 8.12
CA GLU A 389 -7.03 6.43 6.78
C GLU A 389 -8.33 5.83 6.21
N GLU A 390 -8.56 4.51 6.35
CA GLU A 390 -9.84 3.90 5.95
C GLU A 390 -11.01 4.52 6.72
N ARG A 391 -10.86 4.74 8.03
CA ARG A 391 -11.88 5.40 8.86
C ARG A 391 -12.17 6.82 8.39
N SER A 392 -11.13 7.56 8.03
CA SER A 392 -11.25 8.92 7.49
C SER A 392 -12.01 8.92 6.16
N LEU A 393 -11.71 7.97 5.27
CA LEU A 393 -12.42 7.81 3.99
C LEU A 393 -13.89 7.42 4.15
N LEU A 394 -14.21 6.63 5.17
CA LEU A 394 -15.57 6.20 5.48
C LEU A 394 -16.38 7.30 6.20
N GLY A 395 -15.76 8.40 6.62
CA GLY A 395 -16.45 9.51 7.29
C GLY A 395 -16.61 9.32 8.80
N PHE A 396 -15.76 8.51 9.43
CA PHE A 396 -15.73 8.45 10.90
C PHE A 396 -15.16 9.75 11.48
N ALA A 397 -15.72 10.17 12.61
CA ALA A 397 -15.20 11.31 13.36
C ALA A 397 -13.77 11.05 13.85
N ARG A 398 -12.96 12.12 13.90
CA ARG A 398 -11.60 12.06 14.46
C ARG A 398 -11.57 11.46 15.86
N SER A 399 -12.51 11.84 16.72
CA SER A 399 -12.58 11.39 18.13
C SER A 399 -12.75 9.88 18.31
N SER A 400 -13.27 9.16 17.30
CA SER A 400 -13.42 7.71 17.35
C SER A 400 -12.35 6.95 16.57
N SER A 401 -11.34 7.67 16.03
CA SER A 401 -10.40 7.11 15.06
C SER A 401 -8.93 7.24 15.43
N ILE A 402 -8.56 8.13 16.36
CA ILE A 402 -7.15 8.39 16.70
C ILE A 402 -6.70 7.84 18.07
N GLY A 403 -7.54 7.06 18.74
CA GLY A 403 -7.16 6.42 19.98
C GLY A 403 -5.93 5.55 19.77
N VAL A 404 -4.96 5.62 20.69
CA VAL A 404 -3.83 4.68 20.74
C VAL A 404 -3.72 4.13 22.16
N PHE A 405 -3.22 2.91 22.28
CA PHE A 405 -2.84 2.37 23.59
C PHE A 405 -1.68 3.18 24.15
N CYS A 406 -1.85 3.65 25.38
CA CYS A 406 -0.76 4.24 26.15
C CYS A 406 0.04 3.14 26.87
N LYS A 407 1.28 3.46 27.27
CA LYS A 407 2.15 2.51 27.97
C LYS A 407 1.51 2.05 29.29
N GLY A 408 1.17 3.01 30.13
CA GLY A 408 0.42 2.87 31.37
C GLY A 408 -1.07 3.20 31.19
N VAL A 409 -1.84 2.83 32.21
CA VAL A 409 -3.30 2.99 32.26
C VAL A 409 -3.69 4.44 32.57
N GLU A 410 -2.89 5.12 33.38
CA GLU A 410 -3.08 6.52 33.79
C GLU A 410 -2.31 7.51 32.90
N ASP A 411 -1.54 7.01 31.94
CA ASP A 411 -0.75 7.84 31.04
C ASP A 411 -1.68 8.60 30.10
N ASP A 412 -1.46 9.92 29.98
CA ASP A 412 -1.97 10.71 28.87
C ASP A 412 -0.91 10.73 27.78
N CYS A 413 -1.05 9.81 26.80
CA CYS A 413 -0.13 9.69 25.70
C CYS A 413 -0.66 10.38 24.44
N GLU A 414 0.26 10.90 23.63
CA GLU A 414 -0.09 11.59 22.39
C GLU A 414 -0.97 10.71 21.49
N PRO A 415 -2.14 11.21 21.05
CA PRO A 415 -3.04 10.45 20.19
C PRO A 415 -2.43 10.23 18.80
N GLY A 416 -3.04 9.33 18.03
CA GLY A 416 -2.70 9.15 16.63
C GLY A 416 -2.93 10.41 15.80
N THR A 417 -2.25 10.49 14.67
CA THR A 417 -2.46 11.57 13.70
C THR A 417 -3.71 11.29 12.86
N TYR A 418 -4.52 12.34 12.62
CA TYR A 418 -5.66 12.30 11.71
C TYR A 418 -5.42 13.28 10.57
N TRP A 419 -5.69 12.82 9.35
CA TRP A 419 -5.65 13.66 8.16
C TRP A 419 -7.04 13.62 7.52
N ALA A 420 -7.65 14.79 7.37
CA ALA A 420 -8.93 14.90 6.69
C ALA A 420 -8.73 14.66 5.18
N PRO A 421 -9.56 13.81 4.53
CA PRO A 421 -9.46 13.57 3.10
C PRO A 421 -9.55 14.86 2.27
N GLN A 422 -8.57 15.06 1.40
CA GLN A 422 -8.56 16.13 0.41
C GLN A 422 -8.98 15.57 -0.96
N TYR A 423 -9.79 16.32 -1.70
CA TYR A 423 -10.42 15.82 -2.92
C TYR A 423 -10.01 16.63 -4.14
N GLU A 424 -9.33 15.98 -5.10
CA GLU A 424 -9.03 16.60 -6.38
C GLU A 424 -10.25 16.63 -7.29
N PRO A 425 -10.61 17.78 -7.89
CA PRO A 425 -11.74 17.86 -8.82
C PRO A 425 -11.65 16.85 -9.97
N ARG A 426 -10.45 16.62 -10.53
CA ARG A 426 -10.24 15.69 -11.66
C ARG A 426 -10.57 14.23 -11.32
N PHE A 427 -10.42 13.84 -10.06
CA PHE A 427 -10.64 12.46 -9.59
C PHE A 427 -11.81 12.37 -8.60
N THR A 428 -12.72 13.34 -8.67
CA THR A 428 -13.88 13.44 -7.78
C THR A 428 -15.13 13.70 -8.59
N LEU A 429 -16.02 12.71 -8.62
CA LEU A 429 -17.30 12.84 -9.30
C LEU A 429 -18.30 13.59 -8.40
N THR A 430 -19.01 14.57 -8.96
CA THR A 430 -20.06 15.34 -8.27
C THR A 430 -21.42 15.05 -8.91
N GLY A 431 -22.44 14.75 -8.08
CA GLY A 431 -23.84 14.58 -8.51
C GLY A 431 -24.32 13.14 -8.70
N GLU A 432 -25.62 12.95 -8.41
CA GLU A 432 -26.43 11.76 -8.72
C GLU A 432 -26.59 11.63 -10.24
N ASN A 433 -25.61 11.04 -10.93
CA ASN A 433 -25.81 10.47 -12.26
C ASN A 433 -25.35 9.02 -12.22
N SER A 434 -26.24 8.15 -11.75
CA SER A 434 -26.82 7.07 -12.57
C SER A 434 -27.48 6.00 -11.68
N ARG A 435 -28.80 6.13 -11.48
CA ARG A 435 -29.67 4.96 -11.68
C ARG A 435 -29.42 4.51 -13.13
N GLU A 436 -29.24 3.21 -13.36
CA GLU A 436 -28.57 2.57 -14.52
C GLU A 436 -27.04 2.53 -14.26
N GLU A 437 -26.48 1.48 -13.70
CA GLU A 437 -26.45 0.11 -14.21
C GLU A 437 -26.57 -0.87 -13.03
N LEU A 438 -27.59 -1.73 -13.09
CA LEU A 438 -27.81 -2.88 -12.22
C LEU A 438 -26.96 -4.07 -12.70
#